data_AF-A0A3S0RY24-F1
#
_entry.id   AF-A0A3S0RY24-F1
#
_cell.length_a   1.000
_cell.length_b   1.000
_cell.length_c   1.000
_cell.angle_alpha   90.00
_cell.angle_beta   90.00
_cell.angle_gamma   90.00
#
_symmetry.space_group_name_H-M   'P 1'
#
loop_
_entity.id
_entity.type
_entity.pdbx_description
1 polymer ?
#
loop_
_entity_poly.entity_id
_entity_poly.type
_entity_poly.pdbx_seq_one_letter_code
_entity_poly.pdbx_strand_id
1 'polypeptide(L)'
;MPKRVVISHFFNEAYLLPWWLRHHREIFDHGVLIDYHSTDASVEICRELVPHWEIVPSENATFAALLCDFEVMKHEQRFPDAWKLALNTTEFFVAPGLQKMERLMIQHDLTGVSLPGAMMVDTDPQNPPDPLRPLVEQKATGIWEDEIDFASLAIPGLTFPARSRLYHRYTIGAYTPGRHSSHLPRQCNGSRDLGSIRWYGFSPWSNAFKARKLQISQKRDSFDIKNNFGAQHEVDAAELDRRWSRLAPLSSILRSAV
;
A
#
# COMPACT_ATOMS: atom_id res chain seq x y z
N MET A 1 20.77 -14.43 -4.52
CA MET A 1 19.70 -14.21 -3.51
C MET A 1 18.36 -14.49 -4.17
N PRO A 2 17.32 -14.92 -3.44
CA PRO A 2 15.99 -15.09 -4.03
C PRO A 2 15.52 -13.78 -4.66
N LYS A 3 14.80 -13.85 -5.78
CA LYS A 3 14.21 -12.66 -6.42
C LYS A 3 13.18 -12.02 -5.49
N ARG A 4 12.98 -10.71 -5.63
CA ARG A 4 11.93 -9.95 -4.97
C ARG A 4 10.91 -9.50 -6.00
N VAL A 5 9.64 -9.77 -5.75
CA VAL A 5 8.53 -9.42 -6.63
C VAL A 5 7.52 -8.58 -5.85
N VAL A 6 7.09 -7.47 -6.45
CA VAL A 6 5.96 -6.69 -5.95
C VAL A 6 4.75 -6.92 -6.85
N ILE A 7 3.58 -7.07 -6.24
CA ILE A 7 2.30 -7.12 -6.95
C ILE A 7 1.48 -5.92 -6.51
N SER A 8 1.03 -5.09 -7.44
CA SER A 8 0.17 -3.95 -7.13
C SER A 8 -0.98 -3.88 -8.13
N HIS A 9 -2.15 -3.44 -7.68
CA HIS A 9 -3.23 -3.01 -8.57
C HIS A 9 -3.33 -1.49 -8.55
N PHE A 10 -3.79 -0.93 -9.65
CA PHE A 10 -3.98 0.51 -9.78
C PHE A 10 -5.16 0.83 -10.70
N PHE A 11 -5.78 1.98 -10.46
CA PHE A 11 -6.78 2.58 -11.31
C PHE A 11 -6.63 4.09 -11.22
N ASN A 12 -6.26 4.74 -12.33
CA ASN A 12 -6.08 6.19 -12.40
C ASN A 12 -5.18 6.77 -11.29
N GLU A 13 -3.99 6.19 -11.14
CA GLU A 13 -3.01 6.55 -10.11
C GLU A 13 -1.87 7.43 -10.64
N ALA A 14 -2.03 8.11 -11.79
CA ALA A 14 -0.98 8.90 -12.42
C ALA A 14 -0.33 9.95 -11.49
N TYR A 15 -1.04 10.37 -10.43
CA TYR A 15 -0.50 11.26 -9.41
C TYR A 15 0.54 10.61 -8.48
N LEU A 16 0.24 9.46 -7.86
CA LEU A 16 1.15 8.82 -6.89
C LEU A 16 2.13 7.85 -7.54
N LEU A 17 1.72 7.24 -8.64
CA LEU A 17 2.42 6.16 -9.31
C LEU A 17 3.88 6.50 -9.68
N PRO A 18 4.24 7.73 -10.13
CA PRO A 18 5.64 8.07 -10.39
C PRO A 18 6.55 7.94 -9.16
N TRP A 19 6.11 8.42 -7.99
CA TRP A 19 6.89 8.25 -6.75
C TRP A 19 6.91 6.80 -6.31
N TRP A 20 5.77 6.10 -6.43
CA TRP A 20 5.66 4.71 -6.03
C TRP A 20 6.60 3.82 -6.86
N LEU A 21 6.59 3.94 -8.19
CA LEU A 21 7.44 3.15 -9.07
C LEU A 21 8.93 3.42 -8.87
N ARG A 22 9.32 4.71 -8.78
CA ARG A 22 10.71 5.08 -8.52
C ARG A 22 11.21 4.57 -7.18
N HIS A 23 10.36 4.49 -6.17
CA HIS A 23 10.72 3.93 -4.86
C HIS A 23 10.87 2.41 -4.92
N HIS A 24 9.88 1.70 -5.48
CA HIS A 24 9.85 0.24 -5.39
C HIS A 24 10.77 -0.45 -6.39
N ARG A 25 11.10 0.18 -7.53
CA ARG A 25 12.05 -0.41 -8.49
C ARG A 25 13.49 -0.54 -7.95
N GLU A 26 13.83 0.22 -6.91
CA GLU A 26 15.13 0.14 -6.23
C GLU A 26 15.16 -1.01 -5.19
N ILE A 27 13.99 -1.60 -4.88
CA ILE A 27 13.82 -2.64 -3.87
C ILE A 27 13.55 -4.01 -4.52
N PHE A 28 12.72 -4.03 -5.56
CA PHE A 28 12.19 -5.24 -6.19
C PHE A 28 12.83 -5.49 -7.56
N ASP A 29 13.13 -6.75 -7.84
CA ASP A 29 13.72 -7.18 -9.12
C ASP A 29 12.67 -7.25 -10.25
N HIS A 30 11.39 -7.42 -9.88
CA HIS A 30 10.27 -7.52 -10.81
C HIS A 30 8.98 -7.00 -10.19
N GLY A 31 8.04 -6.60 -11.04
CA GLY A 31 6.70 -6.21 -10.61
C GLY A 31 5.62 -6.74 -11.54
N VAL A 32 4.47 -7.04 -10.96
CA VAL A 32 3.21 -7.28 -11.68
C VAL A 32 2.25 -6.17 -11.31
N LEU A 33 1.95 -5.31 -12.27
CA LEU A 33 1.10 -4.15 -12.14
C LEU A 33 -0.26 -4.45 -12.80
N ILE A 34 -1.27 -4.67 -11.98
CA ILE A 34 -2.62 -5.05 -12.40
C ILE A 34 -3.43 -3.77 -12.64
N ASP A 35 -3.66 -3.43 -13.90
CA ASP A 35 -4.42 -2.26 -14.32
C ASP A 35 -5.93 -2.55 -14.28
N TYR A 36 -6.67 -1.84 -13.42
CA TYR A 36 -8.14 -1.91 -13.35
C TYR A 36 -8.80 -1.03 -14.42
N HIS A 37 -8.26 -1.09 -15.63
CA HIS A 37 -8.69 -0.34 -16.81
C HIS A 37 -8.60 1.19 -16.63
N SER A 38 -7.39 1.66 -16.29
CA SER A 38 -7.10 3.08 -16.17
C SER A 38 -7.39 3.82 -17.48
N THR A 39 -7.90 5.04 -17.35
CA THR A 39 -8.23 5.94 -18.45
C THR A 39 -7.38 7.21 -18.45
N ASP A 40 -6.46 7.34 -17.48
CA ASP A 40 -5.45 8.38 -17.42
C ASP A 40 -4.08 7.85 -17.88
N ALA A 41 -3.01 8.63 -17.65
CA ALA A 41 -1.66 8.29 -18.07
C ALA A 41 -0.96 7.18 -17.23
N SER A 42 -1.68 6.48 -16.34
CA SER A 42 -1.06 5.52 -15.40
C SER A 42 -0.30 4.40 -16.11
N VAL A 43 -0.88 3.85 -17.18
CA VAL A 43 -0.28 2.73 -17.92
C VAL A 43 0.98 3.19 -18.66
N GLU A 44 0.95 4.37 -19.27
CA GLU A 44 2.10 4.99 -19.95
C GLU A 44 3.24 5.23 -18.96
N ILE A 45 2.93 5.76 -17.76
CA ILE A 45 3.90 5.99 -16.68
C ILE A 45 4.57 4.66 -16.26
N CYS A 46 3.81 3.58 -16.12
CA CYS A 46 4.37 2.26 -15.82
C CYS A 46 5.36 1.80 -16.91
N ARG A 47 4.97 1.91 -18.18
CA ARG A 47 5.81 1.50 -19.31
C ARG A 47 7.10 2.32 -19.39
N GLU A 48 7.05 3.60 -19.04
CA GLU A 48 8.22 4.48 -19.04
C GLU A 48 9.18 4.17 -17.89
N LEU A 49 8.67 4.07 -16.65
CA LEU A 49 9.51 4.01 -15.46
C LEU A 49 10.03 2.61 -15.12
N VAL A 50 9.29 1.57 -15.53
CA VAL A 50 9.61 0.16 -15.28
C VAL A 50 9.30 -0.72 -16.51
N PRO A 51 9.94 -0.49 -17.68
CA PRO A 51 9.61 -1.17 -18.94
C PRO A 51 9.80 -2.70 -18.92
N HIS A 52 10.50 -3.23 -17.92
CA HIS A 52 10.76 -4.66 -17.74
C HIS A 52 9.76 -5.34 -16.79
N TRP A 53 8.90 -4.56 -16.11
CA TRP A 53 7.83 -5.10 -15.28
C TRP A 53 6.60 -5.43 -16.12
N GLU A 54 5.76 -6.31 -15.60
CA GLU A 54 4.52 -6.70 -16.27
C GLU A 54 3.41 -5.73 -15.94
N ILE A 55 2.70 -5.27 -16.98
CA ILE A 55 1.45 -4.53 -16.83
C ILE A 55 0.35 -5.40 -17.43
N VAL A 56 -0.57 -5.86 -16.59
CA VAL A 56 -1.63 -6.78 -16.98
C VAL A 56 -2.99 -6.12 -16.73
N PRO A 57 -3.94 -6.19 -17.67
CA PRO A 57 -5.30 -5.76 -17.39
C PRO A 57 -5.92 -6.68 -16.34
N SER A 58 -6.71 -6.11 -15.43
CA SER A 58 -7.45 -6.91 -14.45
C SER A 58 -8.49 -7.78 -15.16
N GLU A 59 -8.72 -8.96 -14.61
CA GLU A 59 -9.82 -9.85 -15.00
C GLU A 59 -11.14 -9.47 -14.31
N ASN A 60 -11.08 -8.58 -13.31
CA ASN A 60 -12.23 -8.15 -12.52
C ASN A 60 -12.89 -6.91 -13.12
N ALA A 61 -14.20 -6.98 -13.35
CA ALA A 61 -14.97 -5.84 -13.88
C ALA A 61 -15.14 -4.69 -12.86
N THR A 62 -15.06 -5.00 -11.57
CA THR A 62 -15.27 -4.06 -10.46
C THR A 62 -14.21 -4.26 -9.38
N PHE A 63 -13.99 -3.23 -8.57
CA PHE A 63 -13.05 -3.30 -7.47
C PHE A 63 -13.72 -3.96 -6.26
N ALA A 64 -13.63 -5.29 -6.18
CA ALA A 64 -14.19 -6.09 -5.10
C ALA A 64 -13.06 -6.69 -4.27
N ALA A 65 -13.01 -6.39 -2.97
CA ALA A 65 -11.85 -6.70 -2.11
C ALA A 65 -11.40 -8.17 -2.20
N LEU A 66 -12.36 -9.11 -2.16
CA LEU A 66 -12.08 -10.54 -2.27
C LEU A 66 -11.51 -10.95 -3.64
N LEU A 67 -12.09 -10.42 -4.73
CA LEU A 67 -11.65 -10.76 -6.08
C LEU A 67 -10.28 -10.16 -6.40
N CYS A 68 -10.00 -8.95 -5.90
CA CYS A 68 -8.68 -8.34 -5.97
C CYS A 68 -7.63 -9.24 -5.30
N ASP A 69 -7.93 -9.77 -4.11
CA ASP A 69 -6.98 -10.62 -3.37
C ASP A 69 -6.74 -11.97 -4.05
N PHE A 70 -7.78 -12.58 -4.67
CA PHE A 70 -7.61 -13.80 -5.47
C PHE A 70 -6.75 -13.58 -6.71
N GLU A 71 -6.97 -12.46 -7.42
CA GLU A 71 -6.18 -12.10 -8.59
C GLU A 71 -4.71 -11.87 -8.22
N VAL A 72 -4.45 -11.15 -7.12
CA VAL A 72 -3.09 -11.01 -6.57
C VAL A 72 -2.45 -12.37 -6.34
N MET A 73 -3.13 -13.28 -5.63
CA MET A 73 -2.59 -14.62 -5.34
C MET A 73 -2.36 -15.44 -6.62
N LYS A 74 -3.20 -15.30 -7.66
CA LYS A 74 -2.98 -15.92 -8.97
C LYS A 74 -1.64 -15.49 -9.58
N HIS A 75 -1.30 -14.21 -9.49
CA HIS A 75 -0.02 -13.70 -9.97
C HIS A 75 1.16 -14.14 -9.10
N GLU A 76 0.99 -14.20 -7.77
CA GLU A 76 2.02 -14.68 -6.84
C GLU A 76 2.47 -16.12 -7.12
N GLN A 77 1.54 -17.00 -7.53
CA GLN A 77 1.81 -18.41 -7.85
C GLN A 77 2.89 -18.58 -8.92
N ARG A 78 3.04 -17.60 -9.82
CA ARG A 78 4.02 -17.61 -10.90
C ARG A 78 5.47 -17.46 -10.42
N PHE A 79 5.66 -17.07 -9.16
CA PHE A 79 6.98 -16.82 -8.56
C PHE A 79 7.15 -17.63 -7.27
N PRO A 80 7.18 -18.97 -7.33
CA PRO A 80 7.22 -19.83 -6.13
C PRO A 80 8.49 -19.65 -5.30
N ASP A 81 9.62 -19.31 -5.92
CA ASP A 81 10.94 -19.17 -5.27
C ASP A 81 11.33 -17.72 -4.97
N ALA A 82 10.37 -16.79 -5.04
CA ALA A 82 10.59 -15.37 -4.80
C ALA A 82 10.04 -14.91 -3.45
N TRP A 83 10.68 -13.87 -2.90
CA TRP A 83 10.04 -13.02 -1.92
C TRP A 83 8.98 -12.15 -2.60
N LYS A 84 7.82 -12.03 -1.97
CA LYS A 84 6.63 -11.37 -2.51
C LYS A 84 6.04 -10.40 -1.53
N LEU A 85 5.58 -9.27 -2.06
CA LEU A 85 4.80 -8.28 -1.34
C LEU A 85 3.67 -7.77 -2.23
N ALA A 86 2.44 -7.89 -1.76
CA ALA A 86 1.28 -7.30 -2.41
C ALA A 86 0.96 -5.93 -1.78
N LEU A 87 0.95 -4.89 -2.61
CA LEU A 87 0.72 -3.50 -2.19
C LEU A 87 -0.45 -2.88 -2.96
N ASN A 88 -1.01 -1.80 -2.44
CA ASN A 88 -1.80 -0.86 -3.23
C ASN A 88 -0.87 0.29 -3.68
N THR A 89 -1.22 1.02 -4.75
CA THR A 89 -0.51 2.26 -5.19
C THR A 89 -0.74 3.46 -4.26
N THR A 90 -0.88 3.19 -2.97
CA THR A 90 -0.86 4.15 -1.87
C THR A 90 0.06 3.70 -0.74
N GLU A 91 0.71 2.54 -0.89
CA GLU A 91 1.44 1.88 0.18
C GLU A 91 2.91 1.78 -0.23
N PHE A 92 3.78 2.44 0.52
CA PHE A 92 5.22 2.45 0.28
C PHE A 92 5.92 1.52 1.26
N PHE A 93 6.66 0.55 0.74
CA PHE A 93 7.47 -0.35 1.57
C PHE A 93 8.80 0.31 1.92
N VAL A 94 9.00 0.68 3.19
CA VAL A 94 10.26 1.25 3.69
C VAL A 94 10.99 0.17 4.47
N ALA A 95 12.14 -0.28 3.97
CA ALA A 95 12.79 -1.52 4.40
C ALA A 95 14.29 -1.38 4.69
N PRO A 96 14.70 -0.55 5.67
CA PRO A 96 16.11 -0.30 5.96
C PRO A 96 16.87 -1.57 6.40
N GLY A 97 16.17 -2.56 6.97
CA GLY A 97 16.74 -3.83 7.40
C GLY A 97 16.36 -5.03 6.52
N LEU A 98 16.00 -4.83 5.24
CA LEU A 98 15.46 -5.89 4.37
C LEU A 98 16.34 -7.14 4.32
N GLN A 99 17.64 -7.02 4.06
CA GLN A 99 18.53 -8.17 3.96
C GLN A 99 18.67 -8.89 5.31
N LYS A 100 18.66 -8.13 6.43
CA LYS A 100 18.67 -8.72 7.77
C LYS A 100 17.39 -9.49 8.04
N MET A 101 16.24 -8.92 7.67
CA MET A 101 14.93 -9.56 7.78
C MET A 101 14.88 -10.88 7.01
N GLU A 102 15.26 -10.90 5.73
CA GLU A 102 15.27 -12.10 4.90
C GLU A 102 16.19 -13.20 5.46
N ARG A 103 17.39 -12.82 5.93
CA ARG A 103 18.31 -13.77 6.57
C ARG A 103 17.72 -14.40 7.83
N LEU A 104 17.11 -13.61 8.70
CA LEU A 104 16.46 -14.11 9.91
C LEU A 104 15.31 -15.06 9.57
N MET A 105 14.51 -14.72 8.57
CA MET A 105 13.40 -15.57 8.14
C MET A 105 13.90 -16.91 7.60
N ILE A 106 14.98 -16.92 6.81
CA ILE A 106 15.59 -18.16 6.33
C ILE A 106 16.17 -18.98 7.50
N GLN A 107 16.91 -18.32 8.40
CA GLN A 107 17.56 -18.96 9.55
C GLN A 107 16.56 -19.65 10.48
N HIS A 108 15.37 -19.05 10.67
CA HIS A 108 14.31 -19.58 11.52
C HIS A 108 13.23 -20.36 10.74
N ASP A 109 13.46 -20.58 9.44
CA ASP A 109 12.55 -21.31 8.55
C ASP A 109 11.10 -20.76 8.64
N LEU A 110 10.99 -19.44 8.58
CA LEU A 110 9.73 -18.70 8.55
C LEU A 110 9.25 -18.50 7.12
N THR A 111 7.94 -18.51 6.92
CA THR A 111 7.31 -18.34 5.60
C THR A 111 7.09 -16.88 5.24
N GLY A 112 6.91 -16.02 6.24
CA GLY A 112 6.48 -14.64 6.05
C GLY A 112 6.61 -13.78 7.31
N VAL A 113 6.62 -12.47 7.10
CA VAL A 113 6.66 -11.45 8.15
C VAL A 113 5.54 -10.45 7.89
N SER A 114 4.70 -10.24 8.91
CA SER A 114 3.68 -9.21 8.91
C SER A 114 4.33 -7.88 9.22
N LEU A 115 4.40 -6.99 8.23
CA LEU A 115 5.03 -5.68 8.34
C LEU A 115 4.11 -4.69 9.06
N PRO A 116 4.59 -3.92 10.04
CA PRO A 116 3.80 -2.89 10.70
C PRO A 116 3.42 -1.76 9.74
N GLY A 117 2.22 -1.22 9.92
CA GLY A 117 1.65 -0.13 9.12
C GLY A 117 1.74 1.24 9.80
N ALA A 118 1.94 2.27 8.99
CA ALA A 118 1.78 3.66 9.38
C ALA A 118 0.86 4.40 8.43
N MET A 119 0.03 5.28 8.97
CA MET A 119 -0.77 6.22 8.20
C MET A 119 0.00 7.51 7.98
N MET A 120 0.29 7.85 6.72
CA MET A 120 0.95 9.09 6.39
C MET A 120 -0.07 10.22 6.30
N VAL A 121 0.18 11.29 7.04
CA VAL A 121 -0.72 12.43 7.22
C VAL A 121 0.10 13.71 7.09
N ASP A 122 -0.16 14.48 6.03
CA ASP A 122 0.60 15.69 5.73
C ASP A 122 0.35 16.76 6.78
N THR A 123 1.41 17.20 7.46
CA THR A 123 1.34 18.30 8.43
C THR A 123 1.73 19.64 7.82
N ASP A 124 2.13 19.64 6.54
CA ASP A 124 2.60 20.80 5.81
C ASP A 124 2.01 20.87 4.39
N PRO A 125 0.67 21.04 4.28
CA PRO A 125 -0.04 21.00 3.01
C PRO A 125 0.30 22.16 2.07
N GLN A 126 0.87 23.26 2.58
CA GLN A 126 1.23 24.42 1.75
C GLN A 126 2.49 24.19 0.93
N ASN A 127 3.31 23.22 1.31
CA ASN A 127 4.51 22.84 0.58
C ASN A 127 4.23 21.62 -0.30
N PRO A 128 3.97 21.79 -1.61
CA PRO A 128 3.71 20.68 -2.50
C PRO A 128 4.96 19.79 -2.65
N PRO A 129 4.80 18.47 -2.84
CA PRO A 129 5.93 17.60 -3.06
C PRO A 129 6.57 17.84 -4.43
N ASP A 130 7.89 17.74 -4.47
CA ASP A 130 8.67 17.72 -5.71
C ASP A 130 8.53 16.35 -6.39
N PRO A 131 8.07 16.27 -7.66
CA PRO A 131 7.93 15.01 -8.39
C PRO A 131 9.25 14.28 -8.65
N LEU A 132 10.40 14.95 -8.51
CA LEU A 132 11.73 14.38 -8.74
C LEU A 132 12.39 13.86 -7.45
N ARG A 133 11.85 14.17 -6.27
CA ARG A 133 12.38 13.70 -4.98
C ARG A 133 11.57 12.53 -4.43
N PRO A 134 12.18 11.59 -3.68
CA PRO A 134 11.45 10.50 -3.06
C PRO A 134 10.36 11.01 -2.12
N LEU A 135 9.12 10.57 -2.31
CA LEU A 135 7.99 11.02 -1.49
C LEU A 135 8.19 10.72 0.00
N VAL A 136 8.80 9.58 0.31
CA VAL A 136 9.10 9.12 1.67
C VAL A 136 10.06 10.02 2.45
N GLU A 137 10.87 10.84 1.76
CA GLU A 137 11.81 11.77 2.38
C GLU A 137 11.20 13.15 2.63
N GLN A 138 10.30 13.59 1.76
CA GLN A 138 9.71 14.94 1.80
C GLN A 138 8.37 15.00 2.53
N LYS A 139 7.61 13.90 2.54
CA LYS A 139 6.30 13.77 3.19
C LYS A 139 6.33 12.61 4.18
N ALA A 140 7.19 12.78 5.20
CA ALA A 140 7.54 11.74 6.17
C ALA A 140 6.70 11.78 7.46
N THR A 141 5.74 12.70 7.59
CA THR A 141 4.88 12.78 8.76
C THR A 141 3.72 11.79 8.67
N GLY A 142 3.49 11.09 9.77
CA GLY A 142 2.42 10.12 9.90
C GLY A 142 2.27 9.62 11.32
N ILE A 143 1.53 8.54 11.46
CA ILE A 143 1.24 7.93 12.76
C ILE A 143 1.30 6.41 12.61
N TRP A 144 1.97 5.76 13.55
CA TRP A 144 1.99 4.31 13.63
C TRP A 144 0.65 3.80 14.12
N GLU A 145 0.11 2.77 13.47
CA GLU A 145 -1.25 2.34 13.75
C GLU A 145 -1.41 1.64 15.11
N ASP A 146 -0.33 1.05 15.63
CA ASP A 146 -0.26 0.46 16.97
C ASP A 146 -0.06 1.51 18.08
N GLU A 147 0.12 2.79 17.73
CA GLU A 147 0.21 3.91 18.68
C GLU A 147 -1.10 4.71 18.78
N ILE A 148 -2.09 4.41 17.93
CA ILE A 148 -3.40 5.07 17.93
C ILE A 148 -4.49 4.11 18.41
N ASP A 149 -5.29 4.59 19.36
CA ASP A 149 -6.60 4.01 19.63
C ASP A 149 -7.66 4.62 18.69
N PHE A 150 -7.86 4.00 17.53
CA PHE A 150 -8.84 4.49 16.55
C PHE A 150 -10.28 4.39 17.05
N ALA A 151 -10.55 3.46 17.97
CA ALA A 151 -11.90 3.28 18.51
C ALA A 151 -12.30 4.48 19.36
N SER A 152 -11.41 4.99 20.23
CA SER A 152 -11.67 6.20 21.01
C SER A 152 -11.67 7.47 20.18
N LEU A 153 -10.86 7.53 19.12
CA LEU A 153 -10.89 8.68 18.20
C LEU A 153 -12.22 8.78 17.45
N ALA A 154 -12.97 7.70 17.24
CA ALA A 154 -14.29 7.73 16.59
C ALA A 154 -14.29 8.61 15.32
N ILE A 155 -13.28 8.47 14.46
CA ILE A 155 -13.22 9.17 13.18
C ILE A 155 -14.06 8.37 12.18
N PRO A 156 -15.15 8.94 11.61
CA PRO A 156 -16.01 8.21 10.68
C PRO A 156 -15.19 7.63 9.52
N GLY A 157 -15.47 6.38 9.14
CA GLY A 157 -14.77 5.68 8.05
C GLY A 157 -13.28 5.36 8.30
N LEU A 158 -12.80 5.52 9.53
CA LEU A 158 -11.47 5.13 10.02
C LEU A 158 -11.60 4.05 11.11
N THR A 159 -12.22 2.93 10.77
CA THR A 159 -12.34 1.74 11.62
C THR A 159 -11.43 0.66 11.04
N PHE A 160 -10.11 0.74 11.27
CA PHE A 160 -9.17 -0.13 10.57
C PHE A 160 -8.69 -1.30 11.43
N PRO A 161 -8.76 -2.55 10.94
CA PRO A 161 -7.73 -3.52 11.28
C PRO A 161 -6.40 -2.99 10.73
N ALA A 162 -5.29 -3.22 11.44
CA ALA A 162 -3.96 -2.73 11.06
C ALA A 162 -3.68 -2.96 9.56
N ARG A 163 -3.19 -1.93 8.84
CA ARG A 163 -2.78 -1.94 7.42
C ARG A 163 -1.50 -2.74 7.19
N SER A 164 -1.25 -3.76 8.02
CA SER A 164 -0.14 -4.66 7.84
C SER A 164 -0.16 -5.30 6.46
N ARG A 165 1.04 -5.65 5.97
CA ARG A 165 1.20 -6.45 4.76
C ARG A 165 2.17 -7.58 5.04
N LEU A 166 1.85 -8.73 4.48
CA LEU A 166 2.71 -9.89 4.57
C LEU A 166 3.79 -9.81 3.49
N TYR A 167 5.05 -9.78 3.91
CA TYR A 167 6.19 -10.08 3.05
C TYR A 167 6.54 -11.56 3.20
N HIS A 168 6.47 -12.36 2.14
CA HIS A 168 6.58 -13.82 2.26
C HIS A 168 7.32 -14.48 1.10
N ARG A 169 7.74 -15.73 1.31
CA ARG A 169 8.41 -16.60 0.31
C ARG A 169 7.62 -17.86 -0.02
N TYR A 170 6.34 -17.89 0.35
CA TYR A 170 5.43 -19.01 0.05
C TYR A 170 4.78 -18.83 -1.32
N THR A 171 4.23 -19.89 -1.92
CA THR A 171 3.64 -19.85 -3.27
C THR A 171 2.58 -18.76 -3.42
N ILE A 172 1.71 -18.58 -2.43
CA ILE A 172 0.71 -17.50 -2.33
C ILE A 172 0.66 -16.92 -0.91
N GLY A 173 0.09 -15.74 -0.76
CA GLY A 173 -0.05 -15.06 0.53
C GLY A 173 -1.17 -15.57 1.43
N ALA A 174 -2.12 -16.38 0.93
CA ALA A 174 -3.27 -16.90 1.70
C ALA A 174 -3.99 -15.83 2.52
N TYR A 175 -4.31 -14.72 1.86
CA TYR A 175 -4.78 -13.49 2.48
C TYR A 175 -6.22 -13.55 2.98
N THR A 176 -6.49 -12.80 4.05
CA THR A 176 -7.86 -12.36 4.38
C THR A 176 -8.25 -11.15 3.51
N PRO A 177 -9.55 -10.81 3.39
CA PRO A 177 -10.00 -9.64 2.65
C PRO A 177 -9.21 -8.37 2.98
N GLY A 178 -8.72 -7.68 1.95
CA GLY A 178 -7.91 -6.46 2.05
C GLY A 178 -6.42 -6.69 2.29
N ARG A 179 -5.95 -7.95 2.30
CA ARG A 179 -4.52 -8.32 2.49
C ARG A 179 -3.88 -7.85 3.81
N HIS A 180 -4.70 -7.52 4.81
CA HIS A 180 -4.21 -7.05 6.11
C HIS A 180 -3.70 -8.18 7.02
N SER A 181 -4.16 -9.41 6.79
CA SER A 181 -3.70 -10.60 7.49
C SER A 181 -3.64 -11.82 6.57
N SER A 182 -3.05 -12.91 7.05
CA SER A 182 -2.77 -14.11 6.26
C SER A 182 -2.91 -15.38 7.10
N HIS A 183 -3.35 -16.46 6.45
CA HIS A 183 -3.44 -17.80 7.02
C HIS A 183 -2.19 -18.66 6.81
N LEU A 184 -1.08 -18.13 6.26
CA LEU A 184 0.15 -18.92 6.13
C LEU A 184 0.67 -19.36 7.51
N PRO A 185 1.18 -20.59 7.64
CA PRO A 185 1.81 -21.03 8.88
C PRO A 185 3.18 -20.38 9.05
N ARG A 186 3.69 -20.32 10.29
CA ARG A 186 5.08 -19.90 10.61
C ARG A 186 5.42 -18.48 10.12
N GLN A 187 4.50 -17.55 10.37
CA GLN A 187 4.73 -16.13 10.22
C GLN A 187 5.26 -15.52 11.53
N CYS A 188 5.87 -14.34 11.44
CA CYS A 188 6.18 -13.50 12.60
C CYS A 188 5.72 -12.06 12.38
N ASN A 189 5.69 -11.28 13.46
CA ASN A 189 5.50 -9.82 13.36
C ASN A 189 6.85 -9.14 13.14
N GLY A 190 6.90 -8.23 12.18
CA GLY A 190 8.09 -7.45 11.84
C GLY A 190 8.29 -6.28 12.80
N SER A 191 9.55 -5.85 12.94
CA SER A 191 9.90 -4.58 13.57
C SER A 191 9.99 -3.47 12.52
N ARG A 192 9.63 -2.25 12.91
CA ARG A 192 9.74 -1.03 12.09
C ARG A 192 11.17 -0.78 11.60
N ASP A 193 12.18 -1.22 12.35
CA ASP A 193 13.61 -1.10 11.99
C ASP A 193 14.03 -2.07 10.88
N LEU A 194 13.25 -3.12 10.63
CA LEU A 194 13.50 -4.06 9.54
C LEU A 194 12.71 -3.66 8.28
N GLY A 195 11.43 -3.32 8.47
CA GLY A 195 10.60 -2.82 7.41
C GLY A 195 9.20 -2.43 7.89
N SER A 196 8.54 -1.57 7.12
CA SER A 196 7.21 -1.06 7.42
C SER A 196 6.46 -0.65 6.15
N ILE A 197 5.13 -0.58 6.25
CA ILE A 197 4.25 -0.05 5.21
C ILE A 197 3.85 1.37 5.56
N ARG A 198 4.20 2.32 4.70
CA ARG A 198 3.78 3.73 4.79
C ARG A 198 2.58 3.94 3.88
N TRP A 199 1.38 4.05 4.45
CA TRP A 199 0.16 4.28 3.69
C TRP A 199 -0.09 5.77 3.48
N TYR A 200 0.12 6.24 2.24
CA TYR A 200 -0.16 7.61 1.76
C TYR A 200 -1.65 7.84 1.53
N GLY A 201 -2.42 7.73 2.62
CA GLY A 201 -3.86 7.93 2.67
C GLY A 201 -4.28 9.39 2.84
N PHE A 202 -3.45 10.19 3.52
CA PHE A 202 -3.70 11.60 3.86
C PHE A 202 -2.47 12.48 3.63
N SER A 203 -1.55 12.03 2.77
CA SER A 203 -0.33 12.74 2.42
C SER A 203 0.05 12.42 0.99
N PRO A 204 0.54 13.39 0.18
CA PRO A 204 0.50 14.83 0.42
C PRO A 204 -0.94 15.37 0.47
N TRP A 205 -1.23 16.41 1.24
CA TRP A 205 -2.60 16.94 1.35
C TRP A 205 -2.88 18.10 0.38
N SER A 206 -2.71 17.84 -0.91
CA SER A 206 -2.92 18.80 -2.01
C SER A 206 -4.27 18.60 -2.72
N ASN A 207 -4.72 19.59 -3.49
CA ASN A 207 -5.93 19.45 -4.31
C ASN A 207 -5.81 18.31 -5.34
N ALA A 208 -4.64 18.12 -5.94
CA ALA A 208 -4.39 17.03 -6.88
C ALA A 208 -4.51 15.65 -6.21
N PHE A 209 -3.95 15.51 -4.99
CA PHE A 209 -4.08 14.28 -4.22
C PHE A 209 -5.53 13.97 -3.82
N LYS A 210 -6.27 15.01 -3.38
CA LYS A 210 -7.70 14.89 -3.04
C LYS A 210 -8.52 14.49 -4.27
N ALA A 211 -8.29 15.14 -5.41
CA ALA A 211 -8.95 14.80 -6.67
C ALA A 211 -8.71 13.33 -7.05
N ARG A 212 -7.48 12.84 -6.96
CA ARG A 212 -7.15 11.42 -7.15
C ARG A 212 -7.94 10.51 -6.21
N LYS A 213 -7.97 10.82 -4.91
CA LYS A 213 -8.65 9.97 -3.90
C LYS A 213 -10.15 9.81 -4.14
N LEU A 214 -10.81 10.84 -4.68
CA LEU A 214 -12.26 10.86 -4.91
C LEU A 214 -12.72 10.01 -6.10
N GLN A 215 -11.80 9.61 -7.00
CA GLN A 215 -12.13 8.91 -8.25
C GLN A 215 -12.63 7.47 -8.06
N ILE A 216 -12.21 6.80 -6.98
CA ILE A 216 -12.48 5.36 -6.78
C ILE A 216 -13.87 5.07 -6.20
N SER A 217 -14.55 6.09 -5.66
CA SER A 217 -15.87 5.94 -5.00
C SER A 217 -16.91 5.26 -5.89
N GLN A 218 -16.90 5.53 -7.21
CA GLN A 218 -17.87 5.00 -8.17
C GLN A 218 -17.58 3.58 -8.67
N LYS A 219 -16.47 2.96 -8.25
CA LYS A 219 -16.01 1.65 -8.75
C LYS A 219 -16.24 0.48 -7.78
N ARG A 220 -16.78 0.75 -6.59
CA ARG A 220 -17.11 -0.30 -5.61
C ARG A 220 -18.26 -1.15 -6.10
N ASP A 221 -18.16 -2.44 -5.88
CA ASP A 221 -19.22 -3.36 -6.22
C ASP A 221 -20.33 -3.38 -5.13
N SER A 222 -21.51 -3.85 -5.51
CA SER A 222 -22.68 -3.86 -4.63
C SER A 222 -22.53 -4.75 -3.38
N PHE A 223 -21.72 -5.81 -3.44
CA PHE A 223 -21.43 -6.68 -2.30
C PHE A 223 -20.52 -5.97 -1.30
N ASP A 224 -19.48 -5.27 -1.76
CA ASP A 224 -18.61 -4.48 -0.88
C ASP A 224 -19.37 -3.33 -0.21
N ILE A 225 -20.32 -2.70 -0.91
CA ILE A 225 -21.23 -1.69 -0.32
C ILE A 225 -22.08 -2.34 0.78
N LYS A 226 -22.70 -3.48 0.50
CA LYS A 226 -23.57 -4.20 1.45
C LYS A 226 -22.82 -4.70 2.69
N ASN A 227 -21.55 -5.05 2.57
CA ASN A 227 -20.72 -5.58 3.65
C ASN A 227 -19.73 -4.55 4.26
N ASN A 228 -19.87 -3.27 3.89
CA ASN A 228 -19.05 -2.16 4.39
C ASN A 228 -17.53 -2.29 4.09
N PHE A 229 -17.15 -3.08 3.08
CA PHE A 229 -15.76 -3.15 2.61
C PHE A 229 -15.44 -1.95 1.73
N GLY A 230 -14.35 -1.23 2.04
CA GLY A 230 -13.96 -0.04 1.27
C GLY A 230 -14.75 1.23 1.62
N ALA A 231 -15.49 1.26 2.73
CA ALA A 231 -16.28 2.43 3.17
C ALA A 231 -15.47 3.73 3.28
N GLN A 232 -14.15 3.65 3.47
CA GLN A 232 -13.26 4.82 3.44
C GLN A 232 -13.26 5.59 2.11
N HIS A 233 -13.77 4.98 1.03
CA HIS A 233 -13.87 5.58 -0.30
C HIS A 233 -15.20 6.31 -0.53
N GLU A 234 -16.21 6.17 0.34
CA GLU A 234 -17.47 6.94 0.32
C GLU A 234 -17.32 8.25 1.09
N VAL A 235 -16.56 9.17 0.52
CA VAL A 235 -16.30 10.48 1.14
C VAL A 235 -16.36 11.58 0.11
N ASP A 236 -16.99 12.69 0.50
CA ASP A 236 -16.83 13.95 -0.23
C ASP A 236 -15.56 14.67 0.23
N ALA A 237 -15.25 15.78 -0.46
CA ALA A 237 -14.08 16.59 -0.14
C ALA A 237 -14.12 17.14 1.31
N ALA A 238 -15.30 17.49 1.82
CA ALA A 238 -15.45 18.05 3.16
C ALA A 238 -15.16 17.00 4.24
N GLU A 239 -15.63 15.78 4.06
CA GLU A 239 -15.35 14.66 4.95
C GLU A 239 -13.86 14.26 4.91
N LEU A 240 -13.23 14.29 3.73
CA LEU A 240 -11.79 14.12 3.62
C LEU A 240 -11.02 15.15 4.44
N ASP A 241 -11.36 16.44 4.30
CA ASP A 241 -10.72 17.52 5.06
C ASP A 241 -11.00 17.42 6.57
N ARG A 242 -12.21 16.98 6.98
CA ARG A 242 -12.52 16.68 8.39
C ARG A 242 -11.67 15.55 8.96
N ARG A 243 -11.46 14.46 8.21
CA ARG A 243 -10.62 13.35 8.67
C ARG A 243 -9.17 13.78 8.79
N TRP A 244 -8.65 14.46 7.78
CA TRP A 244 -7.29 15.00 7.81
C TRP A 244 -7.07 15.94 8.99
N SER A 245 -7.98 16.89 9.25
CA SER A 245 -7.82 17.88 10.34
C SER A 245 -7.82 17.25 11.73
N ARG A 246 -8.46 16.09 11.92
CA ARG A 246 -8.41 15.32 13.17
C ARG A 246 -7.12 14.50 13.31
N LEU A 247 -6.54 14.05 12.20
CA LEU A 247 -5.33 13.22 12.19
C LEU A 247 -4.04 14.07 12.20
N ALA A 248 -4.03 15.22 11.53
CA ALA A 248 -2.83 16.04 11.39
C ALA A 248 -2.18 16.45 12.72
N PRO A 249 -2.94 16.81 13.79
CA PRO A 249 -2.36 17.11 15.11
C PRO A 249 -1.71 15.92 15.81
N LEU A 250 -2.04 14.69 15.40
CA LEU A 250 -1.50 13.45 15.96
C LEU A 250 -0.26 12.95 15.18
N SER A 251 -0.01 13.53 14.01
CA SER A 251 1.04 13.13 13.08
C SER A 251 2.40 13.67 13.50
N SER A 252 3.44 12.83 13.40
CA SER A 252 4.81 13.18 13.71
C SER A 252 5.77 12.62 12.66
N ILE A 253 7.01 13.11 12.62
CA ILE A 253 8.01 12.63 11.67
C ILE A 253 8.32 11.17 11.98
N LEU A 254 7.97 10.29 11.05
CA LEU A 254 8.29 8.88 11.17
C LEU A 254 9.70 8.65 10.64
N ARG A 255 10.68 8.65 11.53
CA ARG A 255 12.07 8.41 11.16
C ARG A 255 12.19 7.03 10.49
N SER A 256 12.84 6.97 9.34
CA SER A 256 13.44 5.72 8.88
C SER A 256 14.57 5.38 9.83
N ALA A 257 14.69 4.12 10.25
CA ALA A 257 15.93 3.68 10.89
C ALA A 257 17.09 3.98 9.93
N VAL A 258 18.08 4.75 10.41
CA VAL A 258 19.32 5.09 9.70
C VAL A 258 20.21 3.86 9.65
#